data_AF-A0A0K1K1X5-F1
#
_entry.id   AF-A0A0K1K1X5-F1
#
_cell.length_a   1.000
_cell.length_b   1.000
_cell.length_c   1.000
_cell.angle_alpha   90.00
_cell.angle_beta   90.00
_cell.angle_gamma   90.00
#
_symmetry.space_group_name_H-M   'P 1'
#
loop_
_entity.id
_entity.type
_entity.pdbx_description
1 polymer ?
#
loop_
_entity_poly.entity_id
_entity_poly.type
_entity_poly.pdbx_seq_one_letter_code
_entity_poly.pdbx_strand_id
1 'polypeptide(L)' 'MSPLFKSNYSNAAQLKDLMTAPPMTAAQHAEVLRKRNAQRRMLEEAKELKRATYSPYEGR' A
#
# COMPACT_ATOMS: atom_id res chain seq x y z
N MET A 1 9.93 -20.15 7.82
CA MET A 1 9.72 -19.16 6.75
C MET A 1 9.47 -17.82 7.39
N SER A 2 10.44 -16.90 7.35
CA SER A 2 10.29 -15.56 7.92
C SER A 2 9.35 -14.74 7.03
N PRO A 3 8.38 -13.98 7.59
CA PRO A 3 7.60 -13.06 6.78
C PRO A 3 8.58 -12.07 6.13
N LEU A 4 8.44 -11.84 4.81
CA LEU A 4 9.19 -10.79 4.13
C LEU A 4 8.88 -9.46 4.82
N PHE A 5 9.74 -9.07 5.77
CA PHE A 5 9.81 -7.70 6.25
C PHE A 5 10.08 -6.87 5.01
N LYS A 6 9.04 -6.18 4.54
CA LYS A 6 9.15 -5.23 3.45
C LYS A 6 10.14 -4.19 3.94
N SER A 7 11.37 -4.30 3.45
CA SER A 7 12.49 -3.50 3.89
C SER A 7 12.11 -2.02 3.76
N ASN A 8 11.92 -1.33 4.88
CA ASN A 8 11.64 0.11 4.88
C ASN A 8 12.87 0.92 4.40
N TYR A 9 14.04 0.28 4.27
CA TYR A 9 15.27 0.90 3.77
C TYR A 9 15.21 1.25 2.29
N SER A 10 14.23 0.75 1.52
CA SER A 10 14.06 1.15 0.12
C SER A 10 13.52 2.57 -0.05
N ASN A 11 13.02 3.21 1.02
CA ASN A 11 12.55 4.61 1.02
C ASN A 11 13.52 5.53 1.80
N ALA A 12 14.82 5.44 1.50
CA ALA A 12 15.81 6.36 2.05
C ALA A 12 16.13 7.45 1.02
N ALA A 13 16.11 8.72 1.45
CA ALA A 13 16.61 9.86 0.69
C ALA A 13 17.67 10.58 1.52
N GLN A 14 18.71 11.14 0.88
CA GLN A 14 19.66 11.97 1.61
C GLN A 14 18.98 13.27 2.05
N LEU A 15 19.33 13.77 3.24
CA LEU A 15 18.70 14.98 3.79
C LEU A 15 18.80 16.17 2.83
N LYS A 16 19.93 16.32 2.14
CA LYS A 16 20.13 17.38 1.13
C LYS A 16 19.08 17.33 0.01
N ASP A 17 18.67 16.13 -0.41
CA ASP A 17 17.71 15.94 -1.49
C ASP A 17 16.30 16.26 -1.00
N LEU A 18 15.98 15.93 0.25
CA LEU A 18 14.71 16.32 0.90
C LEU A 18 14.58 17.83 1.06
N MET A 19 15.68 18.52 1.41
CA MET A 19 15.68 19.97 1.63
C MET A 19 15.65 20.79 0.34
N THR A 20 16.02 20.19 -0.80
CA THR A 20 16.07 20.86 -2.10
C THR A 20 14.99 20.41 -3.07
N ALA A 21 14.22 19.38 -2.70
CA ALA A 21 13.10 18.90 -3.49
C ALA A 21 12.02 19.99 -3.62
N PRO A 22 11.51 20.24 -4.84
CA PRO A 22 10.40 21.17 -5.02
C PRO A 22 9.13 20.63 -4.36
N PRO A 23 8.21 21.50 -3.90
CA PRO A 23 6.94 21.06 -3.37
C PRO A 23 6.15 20.31 -4.45
N MET A 24 5.49 19.23 -4.04
CA MET A 24 4.67 18.42 -4.93
C MET A 24 3.54 19.26 -5.55
N THR A 25 3.35 19.11 -6.85
CA THR A 25 2.24 19.77 -7.57
C THR A 25 0.91 19.08 -7.27
N ALA A 26 -0.21 19.80 -7.45
CA ALA A 26 -1.55 19.24 -7.26
C ALA A 26 -1.80 18.00 -8.14
N ALA A 27 -1.28 17.98 -9.36
CA ALA A 27 -1.40 16.85 -10.29
C ALA A 27 -0.64 15.60 -9.78
N GLN A 28 0.59 15.80 -9.29
CA GLN A 28 1.39 14.73 -8.68
C GLN A 28 0.71 14.17 -7.42
N HIS A 29 0.14 15.05 -6.58
CA HIS A 29 -0.60 14.62 -5.40
C HIS A 29 -1.83 13.79 -5.76
N ALA A 30 -2.59 14.21 -6.78
CA ALA A 30 -3.74 13.45 -7.29
C ALA A 30 -3.33 12.07 -7.84
N GLU A 31 -2.16 11.94 -8.47
CA GLU A 31 -1.64 10.66 -8.92
C GLU A 31 -1.29 9.72 -7.76
N VAL A 32 -0.61 10.23 -6.72
CA VAL A 32 -0.30 9.47 -5.49
C VAL A 32 -1.58 8.96 -4.85
N LEU A 33 -2.61 9.81 -4.72
CA LEU A 33 -3.90 9.42 -4.17
C LEU A 33 -4.60 8.34 -5.01
N ARG A 34 -4.56 8.45 -6.35
CA ARG A 34 -5.10 7.41 -7.25
C ARG A 34 -4.42 6.06 -7.01
N LYS A 35 -3.08 6.03 -6.93
CA LYS A 35 -2.31 4.81 -6.63
C LYS A 35 -2.69 4.20 -5.27
N ARG A 36 -2.77 5.04 -4.22
CA ARG A 36 -3.16 4.60 -2.87
C ARG A 36 -4.57 4.02 -2.85
N ASN A 37 -5.52 4.70 -3.49
CA ASN A 37 -6.91 4.24 -3.52
C ASN A 37 -7.05 2.92 -4.29
N ALA A 38 -6.32 2.72 -5.39
CA ALA A 38 -6.29 1.46 -6.12
C ALA A 38 -5.78 0.31 -5.24
N GLN A 39 -4.64 0.51 -4.56
CA GLN A 39 -4.09 -0.50 -3.64
C GLN A 39 -5.07 -0.84 -2.51
N ARG A 40 -5.73 0.18 -1.94
CA ARG A 40 -6.73 -0.03 -0.89
C ARG A 40 -7.91 -0.86 -1.40
N ARG A 41 -8.43 -0.56 -2.60
CA ARG A 41 -9.54 -1.33 -3.20
C ARG A 41 -9.16 -2.80 -3.37
N MET A 42 -7.98 -3.09 -3.94
CA MET A 42 -7.50 -4.47 -4.09
C MET A 42 -7.45 -5.24 -2.77
N LEU A 43 -7.01 -4.59 -1.68
CA LEU A 43 -6.95 -5.22 -0.37
C LEU A 43 -8.33 -5.47 0.23
N GLU A 44 -9.26 -4.53 0.08
CA GLU A 44 -10.64 -4.71 0.57
C GLU A 44 -11.38 -5.77 -0.24
N GLU A 45 -11.25 -5.80 -1.57
CA GLU A 45 -11.80 -6.85 -2.44
C GLU A 45 -11.26 -8.23 -2.05
N ALA A 46 -9.95 -8.36 -1.80
CA ALA A 46 -9.36 -9.62 -1.36
C ALA A 46 -9.87 -10.06 0.02
N LYS A 47 -10.08 -9.12 0.96
CA LYS A 47 -10.67 -9.42 2.27
C LYS A 47 -12.13 -9.85 2.15
N GLU A 48 -12.90 -9.19 1.29
CA GLU A 48 -14.30 -9.52 1.04
C GLU A 48 -14.42 -10.90 0.41
N LEU A 49 -13.61 -11.20 -0.61
CA LEU A 49 -13.55 -12.53 -1.21
C LEU A 49 -13.23 -13.61 -0.16
N LYS A 50 -12.22 -13.39 0.69
CA LYS A 50 -11.87 -14.32 1.77
C LYS A 50 -13.03 -14.54 2.74
N ARG A 51 -13.78 -13.49 3.08
CA ARG A 51 -14.97 -13.59 3.94
C ARG A 51 -16.11 -14.34 3.24
N ALA A 52 -16.34 -14.08 1.96
CA ALA A 52 -17.37 -14.74 1.18
C ALA A 52 -17.09 -16.25 1.00
N THR A 53 -15.82 -16.62 0.86
CA THR A 53 -15.39 -18.03 0.79
C THR A 53 -15.29 -18.70 2.16
N TYR A 54 -15.46 -17.97 3.26
CA TYR A 54 -15.38 -18.54 4.60
C TYR A 54 -16.69 -19.27 4.95
N SER A 55 -16.69 -20.59 4.80
CA SER A 55 -17.72 -21.46 5.36
C SER A 55 -17.42 -21.76 6.84
N PRO A 56 -18.27 -21.36 7.80
CA PRO A 56 -18.08 -21.66 9.22
C PRO A 56 -18.10 -23.16 9.56
N TYR A 57 -18.45 -24.02 8.59
CA TYR A 57 -18.72 -25.45 8.79
C TYR A 57 -17.69 -26.39 8.16
N GLU A 58 -16.68 -25.89 7.44
CA GLU A 58 -15.61 -26.72 6.84
C GLU A 58 -14.45 -27.03 7.79
N GLY A 59 -14.57 -26.66 9.08
CA GLY A 59 -13.56 -26.88 10.11
C GLY A 59 -13.98 -27.86 11.22
N ARG A 60 -14.68 -28.96 10.89
CA ARG A 60 -14.91 -30.08 11.82
C ARG A 60 -14.24 -31.35 11.35
#